data_AF-A0A353GV73-F1
#
_entry.id   AF-A0A353GV73-F1
#
_cell.length_a   1.000
_cell.length_b   1.000
_cell.length_c   1.000
_cell.angle_alpha   90.00
_cell.angle_beta   90.00
_cell.angle_gamma   90.00
#
_symmetry.space_group_name_H-M   'P 1'
#
loop_
_entity.id
_entity.type
_entity.pdbx_description
1 polymer ?
#
loop_
_entity_poly.entity_id
_entity_poly.type
_entity_poly.pdbx_seq_one_letter_code
_entity_poly.pdbx_strand_id
1 'polypeptide(L)'
;MMGGTPVLEMDEITKSAIGEVANMVGGSASTRLSGLGAVTDITPPSIVFEKQTLLVLSSLQTIEIIITSPAGEITINISLEM
;
A
#
# COMPACT_ATOMS: atom_id res chain seq x y z
N MET A 1 -14.73 -8.65 2.39
CA MET A 1 -16.10 -8.29 2.01
C MET A 1 -16.03 -6.98 1.21
N MET A 2 -16.27 -7.03 -0.09
CA MET A 2 -16.60 -5.82 -0.86
C MET A 2 -18.08 -5.92 -1.21
N GLY A 3 -18.92 -5.11 -0.56
CA GLY A 3 -20.39 -5.19 -0.76
C GLY A 3 -21.09 -6.34 -0.04
N GLY A 4 -20.49 -6.94 0.98
CA GLY A 4 -21.16 -7.97 1.80
C GLY A 4 -21.01 -9.41 1.32
N THR A 5 -20.25 -9.65 0.25
CA THR A 5 -19.95 -10.98 -0.28
C THR A 5 -18.53 -11.44 0.06
N PRO A 6 -18.31 -12.76 0.22
CA PRO A 6 -16.97 -13.31 0.39
C PRO A 6 -16.13 -13.08 -0.87
N VAL A 7 -14.87 -12.71 -0.68
CA VAL A 7 -13.89 -12.60 -1.77
C VAL A 7 -13.35 -14.00 -2.02
N LEU A 8 -13.73 -14.58 -3.15
CA LEU A 8 -13.35 -15.96 -3.48
C LEU A 8 -12.02 -16.02 -4.25
N GLU A 9 -11.69 -14.97 -4.98
CA GLU A 9 -10.51 -14.89 -5.85
C GLU A 9 -9.92 -13.47 -5.86
N MET A 10 -8.63 -13.36 -6.16
CA MET A 10 -7.96 -12.07 -6.39
C MET A 10 -8.20 -11.61 -7.84
N ASP A 11 -9.42 -11.17 -8.10
CA ASP A 11 -9.89 -10.67 -9.39
C ASP A 11 -9.69 -9.15 -9.55
N GLU A 12 -10.19 -8.59 -10.64
CA GLU A 12 -10.06 -7.15 -10.94
C GLU A 12 -10.73 -6.25 -9.88
N ILE A 13 -11.83 -6.72 -9.27
CA ILE A 13 -12.51 -5.98 -8.20
C ILE A 13 -11.63 -5.95 -6.97
N THR A 14 -11.04 -7.09 -6.61
CA THR A 14 -10.17 -7.19 -5.44
C THR A 14 -8.88 -6.39 -5.64
N LYS A 15 -8.27 -6.44 -6.82
CA LYS A 15 -7.13 -5.58 -7.18
C LYS A 15 -7.50 -4.10 -7.08
N SER A 16 -8.65 -3.71 -7.63
CA SER A 16 -9.13 -2.33 -7.54
C SER A 16 -9.30 -1.87 -6.08
N ALA A 17 -9.79 -2.75 -5.20
CA ALA A 17 -9.87 -2.47 -3.77
C ALA A 17 -8.51 -2.18 -3.13
N ILE A 18 -7.50 -2.99 -3.45
CA ILE A 18 -6.13 -2.79 -2.97
C ILE A 18 -5.56 -1.47 -3.51
N GLY A 19 -5.82 -1.15 -4.79
CA GLY A 19 -5.45 0.13 -5.37
C GLY A 19 -6.08 1.31 -4.64
N GLU A 20 -7.37 1.21 -4.28
CA GLU A 20 -8.05 2.25 -3.52
C GLU A 20 -7.47 2.43 -2.11
N VAL A 21 -7.14 1.32 -1.43
CA VAL A 21 -6.44 1.37 -0.14
C VAL A 21 -5.09 2.09 -0.27
N ALA A 22 -4.30 1.75 -1.30
CA ALA A 22 -3.01 2.39 -1.54
C ALA A 22 -3.16 3.90 -1.83
N ASN A 23 -4.14 4.29 -2.66
CA ASN A 23 -4.46 5.68 -2.93
C ASN A 23 -4.84 6.46 -1.67
N MET A 24 -5.70 5.88 -0.82
CA MET A 24 -6.12 6.53 0.43
C MET A 24 -4.95 6.71 1.41
N VAL A 25 -4.10 5.68 1.55
CA VAL A 25 -2.91 5.75 2.41
C VAL A 25 -1.93 6.81 1.88
N GLY A 26 -1.61 6.81 0.59
CA GLY A 26 -0.74 7.80 -0.04
C GLY A 26 -1.28 9.23 0.06
N GLY A 27 -2.59 9.41 -0.17
CA GLY A 27 -3.26 10.70 -0.04
C GLY A 27 -3.25 11.26 1.38
N SER A 28 -3.51 10.40 2.36
CA SER A 28 -3.45 10.80 3.78
C SER A 28 -2.02 11.14 4.19
N ALA A 29 -1.03 10.35 3.76
CA ALA A 29 0.38 10.61 4.03
C ALA A 29 0.84 11.94 3.44
N SER A 30 0.57 12.20 2.15
CA SER A 30 0.93 13.46 1.49
C SER A 30 0.31 14.68 2.18
N THR A 31 -0.97 14.60 2.56
CA THR A 31 -1.65 15.67 3.31
C THR A 31 -0.97 15.96 4.64
N ARG A 32 -0.62 14.91 5.40
CA ARG A 32 0.03 15.05 6.71
C ARG A 32 1.47 15.56 6.61
N LEU A 33 2.23 15.08 5.62
CA LEU A 33 3.60 15.54 5.36
C LEU A 33 3.62 17.01 4.91
N SER A 34 2.65 17.43 4.09
CA SER A 34 2.50 18.82 3.69
C SER A 34 2.28 19.73 4.90
N GLY A 35 1.48 19.30 5.89
CA GLY A 35 1.32 20.00 7.17
C GLY A 35 2.60 20.13 8.01
N LEU A 36 3.61 19.31 7.73
CA LEU A 36 4.95 19.37 8.34
C LEU A 36 5.98 20.11 7.45
N GLY A 37 5.54 20.69 6.33
CA GLY A 37 6.40 21.41 5.38
C GLY A 37 7.05 20.54 4.30
N ALA A 38 6.76 19.25 4.25
CA ALA A 38 7.26 18.34 3.21
C ALA A 38 6.19 18.12 2.15
N VAL A 39 6.33 18.77 0.98
CA VAL A 39 5.39 18.63 -0.13
C VAL A 39 5.77 17.40 -0.95
N THR A 40 4.80 16.51 -1.18
CA THR A 40 5.01 15.26 -1.92
C THR A 40 3.92 15.07 -2.98
N ASP A 41 4.32 14.63 -4.17
CA ASP A 41 3.40 14.21 -5.21
C ASP A 41 2.94 12.76 -5.00
N ILE A 42 1.68 12.48 -5.33
CA ILE A 42 1.11 11.13 -5.24
C ILE A 42 1.06 10.54 -6.66
N THR A 43 1.70 9.41 -6.86
CA THR A 43 1.63 8.66 -8.12
C THR A 43 0.58 7.55 -8.03
N PRO A 44 -0.04 7.15 -9.17
CA PRO A 44 -0.95 6.00 -9.16
C PRO A 44 -0.27 4.73 -8.63
N PRO A 45 -0.97 3.92 -7.82
CA PRO A 45 -0.40 2.72 -7.23
C PRO A 45 -0.16 1.66 -8.29
N SER A 46 0.95 0.94 -8.15
CA SER A 46 1.26 -0.24 -8.96
C SER A 46 0.97 -1.50 -8.15
N ILE A 47 0.14 -2.38 -8.71
CA ILE A 47 -0.23 -3.65 -8.07
C ILE A 47 0.54 -4.78 -8.75
N VAL A 48 1.36 -5.48 -7.98
CA VAL A 48 2.08 -6.66 -8.43
C VAL A 48 1.42 -7.89 -7.81
N PHE A 49 0.95 -8.80 -8.66
CA PHE A 49 0.32 -10.05 -8.23
C PHE A 49 0.99 -11.23 -8.94
N GLU A 50 2.11 -11.67 -8.39
CA GLU A 50 2.83 -12.85 -8.85
C GLU A 50 3.24 -13.71 -7.66
N LYS A 51 3.21 -15.03 -7.86
CA LYS A 51 3.59 -15.98 -6.82
C LYS A 51 5.12 -16.00 -6.76
N GLN A 52 5.68 -15.47 -5.67
CA GLN A 52 7.13 -15.43 -5.37
C GLN A 52 7.97 -14.45 -6.20
N THR A 53 7.63 -13.17 -6.15
CA THR A 53 8.50 -12.11 -6.69
C THR A 53 9.26 -11.42 -5.56
N LEU A 54 10.60 -11.48 -5.61
CA LEU A 54 11.44 -10.61 -4.79
C LEU A 54 11.47 -9.23 -5.42
N LEU A 55 10.75 -8.28 -4.83
CA LEU A 55 10.72 -6.89 -5.28
C LEU A 55 11.71 -6.06 -4.47
N VAL A 56 12.85 -5.71 -5.06
CA VAL A 56 13.79 -4.75 -4.47
C VAL A 56 13.44 -3.37 -5.02
N LEU A 57 12.72 -2.58 -4.21
CA LEU A 57 12.21 -1.27 -4.63
C LEU A 57 13.27 -0.17 -4.56
N SER A 58 14.15 -0.21 -3.56
CA SER A 58 15.23 0.75 -3.39
C SER A 58 16.30 0.20 -2.44
N SER A 59 17.45 0.87 -2.39
CA SER A 59 18.49 0.64 -1.37
C SER A 59 18.35 1.60 -0.18
N LEU A 60 17.20 2.27 -0.03
CA LEU A 60 16.98 3.26 1.01
C LEU A 60 16.73 2.59 2.36
N GLN A 61 17.06 3.29 3.43
CA GLN A 61 16.65 2.88 4.76
C GLN A 61 15.12 2.88 4.83
N THR A 62 14.57 1.73 5.22
CA THR A 62 13.12 1.47 5.21
C THR A 62 12.66 1.19 6.64
N ILE A 63 11.53 1.79 7.01
CA ILE A 63 10.78 1.46 8.22
C ILE A 63 9.78 0.37 7.83
N GLU A 64 9.82 -0.75 8.54
CA GLU A 64 8.86 -1.85 8.39
C GLU A 64 7.81 -1.78 9.51
N ILE A 65 6.54 -1.89 9.13
CA ILE A 65 5.40 -1.96 10.04
C ILE A 65 4.63 -3.23 9.71
N ILE A 66 4.46 -4.11 10.71
CA ILE A 66 3.71 -5.36 10.57
C ILE A 66 2.36 -5.20 11.27
N ILE A 67 1.29 -5.45 10.52
CA ILE A 67 -0.08 -5.43 11.01
C ILE A 67 -0.60 -6.86 11.00
N THR A 68 -0.83 -7.43 12.19
CA THR A 68 -1.38 -8.78 12.35
C THR A 68 -2.90 -8.72 12.52
N SER A 69 -3.61 -9.56 11.77
CA SER A 69 -5.06 -9.72 11.90
C SER A 69 -5.45 -11.20 11.84
N PRO A 70 -6.69 -11.57 12.22
CA PRO A 70 -7.19 -12.93 12.01
C PRO A 70 -7.19 -13.38 10.54
N ALA A 71 -7.18 -12.44 9.59
CA ALA A 71 -7.12 -12.72 8.15
C ALA A 71 -5.68 -12.91 7.62
N GLY A 72 -4.67 -12.72 8.46
CA GLY A 72 -3.25 -12.77 8.10
C GLY A 72 -2.50 -11.49 8.44
N GLU A 73 -1.23 -11.48 8.05
CA GLU A 73 -0.30 -10.36 8.25
C GLU A 73 -0.24 -9.47 7.03
N ILE A 74 -0.14 -8.16 7.27
CA ILE A 74 0.09 -7.14 6.25
C ILE A 74 1.36 -6.39 6.67
N THR A 75 2.36 -6.38 5.78
CA THR A 75 3.61 -5.65 5.98
C THR A 75 3.59 -4.37 5.16
N ILE A 76 3.88 -3.24 5.80
CA ILE A 76 4.01 -1.93 5.17
C ILE A 76 5.47 -1.50 5.28
N ASN A 77 6.06 -1.18 4.14
CA ASN A 77 7.44 -0.72 4.03
C ASN A 77 7.45 0.75 3.58
N ILE A 78 8.11 1.62 4.34
CA ILE A 78 8.16 3.05 4.07
C ILE A 78 9.62 3.50 4.05
N SER A 79 10.04 4.09 2.93
CA SER A 79 11.33 4.74 2.79
C SER A 79 11.14 6.20 2.39
N LEU A 80 12.02 7.08 2.84
CA LEU A 80 12.04 8.48 2.44
C LEU A 80 13.42 8.80 1.85
N GLU A 81 13.41 9.49 0.71
CA GLU A 81 14.58 10.12 0.10
C GLU A 81 14.27 11.61 0.00
N MET A 82 15.20 12.46 0.46
CA MET A 82 15.06 13.92 0.50
C MET A 82 16.00 14.58 -0.49
#